data_AF-A0A9D2LFI6-F1
#
_entry.id   AF-A0A9D2LFI6-F1
#
_cell.length_a   1.000
_cell.length_b   1.000
_cell.length_c   1.000
_cell.angle_alpha   90.00
_cell.angle_beta   90.00
_cell.angle_gamma   90.00
#
_symmetry.space_group_name_H-M   'P 1'
#
loop_
_entity.id
_entity.type
_entity.pdbx_description
1 polymer ?
#
loop_
_entity_poly.entity_id
_entity_poly.type
_entity_poly.pdbx_seq_one_letter_code
_entity_poly.pdbx_strand_id
1 'polypeptide(L)'
;MEPERPTAIAPAERRVGAQLIPFRIDHGLAASSECAQDLPDLIEALRSADTRGRAFSGHGRGGRLSDHDDWIRLCPERSRGLLPVPELSPRWARWRTLEGSQPDVTSHGDPIPADLLTDGTRLTGVIDSGGFTPADPALDLVSAWHLLDGPRRTIVRETPGCSGLEWERGRAWAFAQAIGLVWYYAGSNPSMAELGRCTLTRLLEPWPARMVITRDVVRFLSGDPESSAAVIGVLSGPPVSIVALSGCWGLRTPITQRSNQFTAVPGAP
;
A
#
# COMPACT_ATOMS: atom_id res chain seq x y z
N MET A 1 1.04 22.62 -33.46
CA MET A 1 -0.10 21.96 -32.81
C MET A 1 0.46 21.14 -31.68
N GLU A 2 0.23 21.58 -30.46
CA GLU A 2 0.60 20.84 -29.25
C GLU A 2 -0.27 19.58 -29.21
N PRO A 3 0.29 18.36 -29.05
CA PRO A 3 -0.54 17.17 -28.96
C PRO A 3 -1.39 17.28 -27.68
N GLU A 4 -2.71 17.15 -27.81
CA GLU A 4 -3.63 17.05 -26.68
C GLU A 4 -3.10 16.06 -25.65
N ARG A 5 -3.15 16.44 -24.36
CA ARG A 5 -2.79 15.54 -23.26
C ARG A 5 -3.67 14.28 -23.38
N PRO A 6 -3.08 13.08 -23.52
CA PRO A 6 -3.87 11.86 -23.51
C PRO A 6 -4.66 11.76 -22.21
N THR A 7 -5.94 11.42 -22.29
CA THR A 7 -6.86 11.15 -21.16
C THR A 7 -6.51 9.86 -20.40
N ALA A 8 -5.23 9.52 -20.31
CA ALA A 8 -4.72 8.33 -19.65
C ALA A 8 -4.31 8.67 -18.21
N ILE A 9 -5.22 8.38 -17.28
CA ILE A 9 -4.95 8.13 -15.84
C ILE A 9 -3.93 9.10 -15.23
N ALA A 10 -4.21 10.41 -15.28
CA ALA A 10 -3.62 11.32 -14.31
C ALA A 10 -4.00 10.83 -12.89
N PRO A 11 -3.12 10.95 -11.88
CA PRO A 11 -3.57 10.85 -10.49
C PRO A 11 -4.73 11.85 -10.34
N ALA A 12 -5.83 11.43 -9.72
CA ALA A 12 -7.06 12.23 -9.72
C ALA A 12 -6.79 13.62 -9.12
N GLU A 13 -6.73 14.66 -9.96
CA GLU A 13 -6.78 16.04 -9.48
C GLU A 13 -8.21 16.32 -9.03
N ARG A 14 -8.50 16.11 -7.75
CA ARG A 14 -9.71 16.68 -7.13
C ARG A 14 -9.32 17.99 -6.47
N ARG A 15 -9.79 19.10 -7.06
CA ARG A 15 -9.92 20.38 -6.35
C ARG A 15 -11.01 20.22 -5.29
N VAL A 16 -10.65 19.75 -4.12
CA VAL A 16 -11.43 19.97 -2.91
C VAL A 16 -10.89 21.25 -2.30
N GLY A 17 -11.78 22.21 -2.02
CA GLY A 17 -11.45 23.36 -1.18
C GLY A 17 -11.13 22.87 0.23
N ALA A 18 -9.88 22.50 0.45
CA ALA A 18 -9.32 22.16 1.75
C ALA A 18 -7.94 22.82 1.79
N GLN A 19 -7.64 23.50 2.89
CA GLN A 19 -6.28 23.96 3.20
C GLN A 19 -5.31 22.84 2.85
N LEU A 20 -4.36 23.13 1.95
CA LEU A 20 -3.22 22.28 1.67
C LEU A 20 -2.49 22.07 2.99
N ILE A 21 -2.79 20.98 3.69
CA ILE A 21 -1.91 20.49 4.74
C ILE A 21 -0.59 20.20 4.00
N PRO A 22 0.50 20.90 4.32
CA PRO A 22 1.74 20.74 3.58
C PRO A 22 2.18 19.27 3.69
N PHE A 23 2.18 18.58 2.54
CA PHE A 23 2.73 17.24 2.41
C PHE A 23 4.21 17.29 2.80
N ARG A 24 4.53 16.78 3.98
CA ARG A 24 5.88 16.39 4.36
C ARG A 24 5.93 14.88 4.25
N ILE A 25 6.85 14.36 3.45
CA ILE A 25 7.28 12.97 3.64
C ILE A 25 7.90 12.97 5.03
N ASP A 26 7.18 12.45 6.02
CA ASP A 26 7.74 12.30 7.35
C ASP A 26 8.79 11.20 7.30
N HIS A 27 10.05 11.64 7.24
CA HIS A 27 11.20 10.74 7.25
C HIS A 27 11.24 9.85 8.49
N GLY A 28 10.55 10.23 9.57
CA GLY A 28 10.42 9.43 10.78
C GLY A 28 9.59 8.16 10.57
N LEU A 29 8.49 8.24 9.81
CA LEU A 29 7.62 7.10 9.55
C LEU A 29 8.27 6.07 8.62
N ALA A 30 9.07 6.52 7.64
CA ALA A 30 9.80 5.62 6.76
C ALA A 30 10.73 4.65 7.52
N ALA A 31 11.26 5.10 8.67
CA ALA A 31 12.16 4.35 9.54
C ALA A 31 11.46 3.81 10.81
N SER A 32 10.13 3.94 10.94
CA SER A 32 9.39 3.43 12.09
C SER A 32 9.11 1.94 11.96
N SER A 33 9.55 1.17 12.95
CA SER A 33 9.19 -0.26 13.04
C SER A 33 7.73 -0.46 13.39
N GLU A 34 7.14 0.42 14.21
CA GLU A 34 5.73 0.34 14.60
C GLU A 34 4.82 0.57 13.40
N CYS A 35 5.07 1.62 12.59
CA CYS A 35 4.34 1.84 11.34
C CYS A 35 4.44 0.64 10.39
N ALA A 36 5.63 0.02 10.30
CA ALA A 36 5.84 -1.15 9.45
C ALA A 36 5.14 -2.41 9.97
N GLN A 37 4.88 -2.51 11.28
CA GLN A 37 4.09 -3.57 11.90
C GLN A 37 2.59 -3.32 11.74
N ASP A 38 2.15 -2.06 11.80
CA ASP A 38 0.73 -1.69 11.69
C ASP A 38 0.23 -1.73 10.23
N LEU A 39 1.11 -1.52 9.24
CA LEU A 39 0.71 -1.47 7.82
C LEU A 39 0.10 -2.79 7.29
N PRO A 40 0.68 -3.97 7.55
CA PRO A 40 0.06 -5.23 7.19
C PRO A 40 -1.32 -5.42 7.80
N ASP A 41 -1.52 -4.98 9.05
CA ASP A 41 -2.83 -5.06 9.73
C ASP A 41 -3.88 -4.18 9.06
N LEU A 42 -3.52 -2.97 8.62
CA LEU A 42 -4.40 -2.13 7.80
C LEU A 42 -4.76 -2.82 6.48
N ILE A 43 -3.78 -3.37 5.76
CA ILE A 43 -4.00 -4.03 4.48
C ILE A 43 -4.92 -5.25 4.67
N GLU A 44 -4.68 -6.06 5.70
CA GLU A 44 -5.50 -7.22 6.01
C GLU A 44 -6.94 -6.82 6.40
N ALA A 45 -7.10 -5.74 7.16
CA ALA A 45 -8.41 -5.20 7.50
C ALA A 45 -9.19 -4.76 6.25
N LEU A 46 -8.52 -4.12 5.28
CA LEU A 46 -9.13 -3.76 3.99
C LEU A 46 -9.54 -5.03 3.22
N ARG A 47 -8.63 -6.00 3.07
CA ARG A 47 -8.89 -7.25 2.34
C ARG A 47 -10.03 -8.08 2.93
N SER A 48 -10.16 -8.05 4.26
CA SER A 48 -11.22 -8.76 5.00
C SER A 48 -12.59 -8.11 4.87
N ALA A 49 -12.67 -6.86 4.41
CA ALA A 49 -13.96 -6.20 4.20
C ALA A 49 -14.70 -6.83 3.00
N ASP A 50 -15.97 -7.17 3.23
CA ASP A 50 -16.81 -7.82 2.21
C ASP A 50 -16.89 -6.99 0.93
N THR A 51 -16.52 -7.60 -0.21
CA THR A 51 -16.65 -7.00 -1.54
C THR A 51 -18.11 -6.83 -1.96
N ARG A 52 -19.04 -7.47 -1.23
CA ARG A 52 -20.49 -7.54 -1.46
C ARG A 52 -20.82 -8.18 -2.81
N GLY A 53 -20.07 -9.21 -3.17
CA GLY A 53 -20.20 -9.92 -4.44
C GLY A 53 -19.74 -9.14 -5.67
N ARG A 54 -19.12 -7.96 -5.49
CA ARG A 54 -18.53 -7.19 -6.59
C ARG A 54 -17.19 -7.81 -6.98
N ALA A 55 -16.85 -7.71 -8.26
CA ALA A 55 -15.53 -8.03 -8.80
C ALA A 55 -14.83 -6.76 -9.29
N PHE A 56 -13.54 -6.86 -9.61
CA PHE A 56 -12.78 -5.79 -10.22
C PHE A 56 -13.47 -5.29 -11.50
N SER A 57 -13.49 -3.97 -11.69
CA SER A 57 -14.25 -3.33 -12.77
C SER A 57 -13.70 -3.59 -14.18
N GLY A 58 -12.53 -4.25 -14.28
CA GLY A 58 -11.81 -4.47 -15.52
C GLY A 58 -11.02 -3.26 -16.02
N HIS A 59 -11.06 -2.13 -15.30
CA HIS A 59 -10.41 -0.89 -15.71
C HIS A 59 -9.63 -0.25 -14.56
N GLY A 60 -8.49 0.34 -14.88
CA GLY A 60 -7.63 1.02 -13.90
C GLY A 60 -6.68 0.06 -13.17
N ARG A 61 -6.17 0.51 -12.02
CA ARG A 61 -5.21 -0.25 -11.20
C ARG A 61 -5.93 -1.37 -10.46
N GLY A 62 -5.24 -2.47 -10.20
CA GLY A 62 -5.81 -3.62 -9.48
C GLY A 62 -6.26 -4.77 -10.37
N GLY A 63 -5.93 -4.73 -11.66
CA GLY A 63 -6.21 -5.80 -12.61
C GLY A 63 -4.94 -6.40 -13.20
N ARG A 64 -4.90 -6.48 -14.54
CA ARG A 64 -3.72 -6.98 -15.26
C ARG A 64 -2.68 -5.88 -15.38
N LEU A 65 -1.44 -6.18 -15.00
CA LEU A 65 -0.34 -5.21 -15.07
C LEU A 65 -0.10 -4.74 -16.52
N SER A 66 -0.21 -5.65 -17.50
CA SER A 66 -0.03 -5.34 -18.93
C SER A 66 -0.96 -4.24 -19.45
N ASP A 67 -2.11 -4.01 -18.83
CA ASP A 67 -3.08 -3.01 -19.29
C ASP A 67 -2.54 -1.57 -19.09
N HIS A 68 -1.45 -1.42 -18.33
CA HIS A 68 -0.76 -0.15 -18.10
C HIS A 68 0.43 0.10 -19.05
N ASP A 69 0.67 -0.76 -20.04
CA ASP A 69 1.83 -0.66 -20.94
C ASP A 69 1.99 0.70 -21.62
N ASP A 70 0.89 1.28 -22.11
CA ASP A 70 0.95 2.55 -22.83
C ASP A 70 1.37 3.70 -21.90
N TRP A 71 0.88 3.69 -20.67
CA TRP A 71 1.30 4.62 -19.62
C TRP A 71 2.79 4.44 -19.29
N ILE A 72 3.23 3.19 -19.09
CA ILE A 72 4.62 2.89 -18.78
C ILE A 72 5.55 3.18 -19.97
N ARG A 73 5.08 3.13 -21.22
CA ARG A 73 5.88 3.53 -22.38
C ARG A 73 6.06 5.05 -22.44
N LEU A 74 5.00 5.80 -22.13
CA LEU A 74 5.01 7.26 -22.16
C LEU A 74 5.92 7.88 -21.09
N CYS A 75 5.89 7.36 -19.87
CA CYS A 75 6.57 7.99 -18.73
C CYS A 75 8.11 8.10 -18.89
N PRO A 76 8.83 7.06 -19.35
CA PRO A 76 10.25 7.13 -19.65
C PRO A 76 10.61 8.17 -20.73
N GLU A 77 9.79 8.31 -21.77
CA GLU A 77 10.03 9.29 -22.84
C GLU A 77 9.97 10.72 -22.29
N ARG A 78 9.01 10.97 -21.39
CA ARG A 78 8.81 12.26 -20.75
C ARG A 78 9.77 12.55 -19.60
N SER A 79 10.32 11.50 -18.99
CA SER A 79 11.23 11.59 -17.84
C SER A 79 12.71 11.51 -18.22
N ARG A 80 13.05 11.63 -19.51
CA ARG A 80 14.46 11.67 -19.97
C ARG A 80 15.18 12.84 -19.30
N GLY A 81 16.34 12.57 -18.70
CA GLY A 81 17.11 13.54 -17.93
C GLY A 81 16.58 13.83 -16.53
N LEU A 82 15.39 13.33 -16.17
CA LEU A 82 14.82 13.45 -14.82
C LEU A 82 14.97 12.18 -14.00
N LEU A 83 15.03 11.01 -14.65
CA LEU A 83 15.10 9.69 -14.03
C LEU A 83 16.12 8.79 -14.73
N PRO A 84 16.70 7.78 -14.04
CA PRO A 84 17.56 6.75 -14.63
C PRO A 84 16.74 5.73 -15.45
N VAL A 85 16.12 6.22 -16.52
CA VAL A 85 15.22 5.45 -17.41
C VAL A 85 15.81 4.11 -17.86
N PRO A 86 17.09 4.02 -18.30
CA PRO A 86 17.67 2.75 -18.74
C PRO A 86 17.65 1.65 -17.68
N GLU A 87 17.70 2.00 -16.40
CA GLU A 87 17.67 1.04 -15.29
C GLU A 87 16.24 0.68 -14.87
N LEU A 88 15.28 1.58 -15.10
CA LEU A 88 13.87 1.39 -14.73
C LEU A 88 13.12 0.52 -15.75
N SER A 89 13.32 0.76 -17.06
CA SER A 89 12.57 0.11 -18.13
C SER A 89 12.63 -1.44 -18.12
N PRO A 90 13.78 -2.09 -17.88
CA PRO A 90 13.86 -3.55 -17.85
C PRO A 90 13.01 -4.20 -16.75
N ARG A 91 12.74 -3.49 -15.64
CA ARG A 91 11.93 -4.06 -14.55
C ARG A 91 10.48 -4.26 -14.97
N TRP A 92 9.91 -3.30 -15.70
CA TRP A 92 8.54 -3.41 -16.18
C TRP A 92 8.35 -4.62 -17.10
N ALA A 93 9.32 -4.90 -17.98
CA ALA A 93 9.26 -6.04 -18.89
C ALA A 93 9.07 -7.37 -18.16
N ARG A 94 9.64 -7.52 -16.95
CA ARG A 94 9.41 -8.67 -16.07
C ARG A 94 8.08 -8.60 -15.35
N TRP A 95 7.74 -7.45 -14.80
CA TRP A 95 6.57 -7.29 -13.94
C TRP A 95 5.24 -7.42 -14.70
N ARG A 96 5.18 -6.91 -15.93
CA ARG A 96 3.96 -6.97 -16.77
C ARG A 96 3.46 -8.38 -17.06
N THR A 97 4.32 -9.40 -16.91
CA THR A 97 3.98 -10.80 -17.17
C THR A 97 3.61 -11.57 -15.89
N LEU A 98 3.64 -10.92 -14.72
CA LEU A 98 3.23 -11.58 -13.49
C LEU A 98 1.73 -11.90 -13.55
N GLU A 99 1.39 -13.15 -13.23
CA GLU A 99 0.00 -13.59 -13.15
C GLU A 99 -0.73 -12.88 -12.02
N GLY A 100 -2.02 -12.61 -12.22
CA GLY A 100 -2.88 -12.01 -11.20
C GLY A 100 -3.17 -12.97 -10.06
N SER A 101 -3.39 -12.43 -8.86
CA SER A 101 -3.90 -13.20 -7.73
C SER A 101 -5.43 -13.10 -7.69
N GLN A 102 -6.07 -14.20 -7.30
CA GLN A 102 -7.52 -14.30 -7.10
C GLN A 102 -7.78 -14.91 -5.72
N PRO A 103 -8.94 -14.61 -5.09
CA PRO A 103 -9.99 -13.71 -5.59
C PRO A 103 -9.62 -12.22 -5.48
N ASP A 104 -10.38 -11.36 -6.15
CA ASP A 104 -10.34 -9.91 -5.90
C ASP A 104 -10.78 -9.63 -4.46
N VAL A 105 -10.10 -8.68 -3.82
CA VAL A 105 -10.34 -8.27 -2.43
C VAL A 105 -10.62 -6.78 -2.35
N THR A 106 -11.32 -6.34 -1.31
CA THR A 106 -11.55 -4.91 -1.10
C THR A 106 -10.21 -4.20 -0.92
N SER A 107 -9.97 -3.17 -1.73
CA SER A 107 -8.71 -2.43 -1.76
C SER A 107 -8.94 -0.93 -1.66
N HIS A 108 -8.00 -0.22 -1.03
CA HIS A 108 -7.93 1.24 -1.06
C HIS A 108 -7.59 1.75 -2.47
N GLY A 109 -6.63 1.11 -3.13
CA GLY A 109 -6.25 1.33 -4.52
C GLY A 109 -5.13 2.35 -4.73
N ASP A 110 -5.03 3.33 -3.83
CA ASP A 110 -3.97 4.36 -3.86
C ASP A 110 -3.47 4.78 -2.46
N PRO A 111 -3.10 3.86 -1.54
CA PRO A 111 -2.70 4.23 -0.17
C PRO A 111 -1.31 4.89 -0.12
N ILE A 112 -1.21 6.11 -0.64
CA ILE A 112 -0.01 6.94 -0.61
C ILE A 112 0.14 7.60 0.77
N PRO A 113 1.34 8.07 1.16
CA PRO A 113 1.57 8.66 2.48
C PRO A 113 0.63 9.82 2.84
N ALA A 114 0.09 10.54 1.84
CA ALA A 114 -0.87 11.62 2.07
C ALA A 114 -2.22 11.13 2.65
N ASP A 115 -2.57 9.87 2.37
CA ASP A 115 -3.85 9.29 2.77
C ASP A 115 -3.75 8.46 4.05
N LEU A 116 -2.53 8.31 4.60
CA LEU A 116 -2.30 7.57 5.84
C LEU A 116 -2.38 8.50 7.05
N LEU A 117 -3.19 8.12 8.02
CA LEU A 117 -3.29 8.83 9.30
C LEU A 117 -2.35 8.20 10.31
N THR A 118 -1.62 9.04 11.05
CA THR A 118 -0.66 8.59 12.05
C THR A 118 -0.86 9.28 13.39
N ASP A 119 -0.42 8.60 14.44
CA ASP A 119 -0.22 9.15 15.78
C ASP A 119 1.20 8.82 16.22
N GLY A 120 2.08 9.81 16.19
CA GLY A 120 3.52 9.62 16.37
C GLY A 120 4.10 8.69 15.30
N THR A 121 4.64 7.55 15.73
CA THR A 121 5.26 6.54 14.85
C THR A 121 4.28 5.44 14.41
N ARG A 122 3.00 5.51 14.80
CA ARG A 122 2.01 4.47 14.52
C ARG A 122 1.01 4.87 13.46
N LEU A 123 0.54 3.88 12.72
CA LEU A 123 -0.53 4.04 11.74
C LEU A 123 -1.89 3.89 12.46
N THR A 124 -2.78 4.85 12.29
CA THR A 124 -4.08 4.88 12.99
C THR A 124 -5.28 4.81 12.07
N GLY A 125 -5.09 5.08 10.78
CA GLY A 125 -6.17 5.01 9.80
C GLY A 125 -5.75 5.37 8.39
N VAL A 126 -6.74 5.43 7.51
CA VAL A 126 -6.60 5.84 6.12
C VAL A 126 -7.79 6.72 5.74
N ILE A 127 -7.56 7.72 4.88
CA ILE A 127 -8.59 8.61 4.34
C ILE A 127 -8.76 8.38 2.83
N ASP A 128 -9.46 9.28 2.14
CA ASP A 128 -9.79 9.18 0.71
C ASP A 128 -10.40 7.83 0.28
N SER A 129 -11.30 7.30 1.12
CA SER A 129 -12.00 6.04 0.89
C SER A 129 -13.02 6.06 -0.26
N GLY A 130 -13.03 7.11 -1.09
CA GLY A 130 -14.01 7.30 -2.18
C GLY A 130 -13.93 6.23 -3.28
N GLY A 131 -12.96 5.32 -3.20
CA GLY A 131 -12.63 4.33 -4.23
C GLY A 131 -12.45 2.89 -3.73
N PHE A 132 -13.02 2.50 -2.57
CA PHE A 132 -12.91 1.10 -2.13
C PHE A 132 -13.62 0.14 -3.09
N THR A 133 -12.81 -0.56 -3.87
CA THR A 133 -13.26 -1.46 -4.92
C THR A 133 -12.54 -2.80 -4.82
N PRO A 134 -13.18 -3.90 -5.25
CA PRO A 134 -12.49 -5.17 -5.42
C PRO A 134 -11.34 -4.99 -6.42
N ALA A 135 -10.17 -5.49 -6.07
CA ALA A 135 -8.95 -5.41 -6.85
C ALA A 135 -8.00 -6.56 -6.49
N ASP A 136 -6.93 -6.67 -7.27
CA ASP A 136 -5.75 -7.48 -6.97
C ASP A 136 -5.29 -7.28 -5.52
N PRO A 137 -5.17 -8.35 -4.71
CA PRO A 137 -4.66 -8.29 -3.34
C PRO A 137 -3.35 -7.54 -3.20
N ALA A 138 -2.47 -7.59 -4.21
CA ALA A 138 -1.17 -6.93 -4.18
C ALA A 138 -1.24 -5.39 -4.30
N LEU A 139 -2.38 -4.80 -4.67
CA LEU A 139 -2.46 -3.39 -5.02
C LEU A 139 -2.07 -2.49 -3.84
N ASP A 140 -2.62 -2.73 -2.64
CA ASP A 140 -2.37 -1.85 -1.49
C ASP A 140 -0.97 -1.97 -0.89
N LEU A 141 -0.16 -2.95 -1.33
CA LEU A 141 1.27 -3.02 -0.99
C LEU A 141 2.07 -1.85 -1.57
N VAL A 142 1.49 -1.04 -2.47
CA VAL A 142 2.14 0.21 -2.92
C VAL A 142 2.53 1.12 -1.76
N SER A 143 1.73 1.13 -0.70
CA SER A 143 1.99 1.89 0.53
C SER A 143 3.37 1.60 1.12
N ALA A 144 3.77 0.33 1.18
CA ALA A 144 5.08 -0.09 1.69
C ALA A 144 6.24 0.50 0.87
N TRP A 145 6.07 0.60 -0.45
CA TRP A 145 7.09 1.13 -1.36
C TRP A 145 7.12 2.66 -1.41
N HIS A 146 5.95 3.28 -1.23
CA HIS A 146 5.79 4.73 -1.15
C HIS A 146 6.27 5.31 0.18
N LEU A 147 6.21 4.54 1.26
CA LEU A 147 6.53 5.02 2.61
C LEU A 147 7.85 4.48 3.17
N LEU A 148 7.99 3.16 3.29
CA LEU A 148 8.96 2.52 4.19
C LEU A 148 10.37 2.40 3.59
N ASP A 149 11.38 2.41 4.46
CA ASP A 149 12.76 2.09 4.12
C ASP A 149 13.00 0.58 3.89
N GLY A 150 14.20 0.21 3.41
CA GLY A 150 14.54 -1.19 3.12
C GLY A 150 14.29 -2.14 4.31
N PRO A 151 14.90 -1.91 5.48
CA PRO A 151 14.67 -2.72 6.67
C PRO A 151 13.18 -2.86 7.07
N ARG A 152 12.38 -1.79 7.00
CA ARG A 152 10.96 -1.83 7.39
C ARG A 152 10.10 -2.52 6.34
N ARG A 153 10.44 -2.41 5.06
CA ARG A 153 9.78 -3.20 4.00
C ARG A 153 9.99 -4.70 4.20
N THR A 154 11.10 -5.15 4.79
CA THR A 154 11.30 -6.57 5.13
C THR A 154 10.28 -7.05 6.16
N ILE A 155 9.90 -6.22 7.14
CA ILE A 155 8.87 -6.55 8.13
C ILE A 155 7.54 -6.86 7.43
N VAL A 156 7.10 -5.99 6.52
CA VAL A 156 5.85 -6.18 5.75
C VAL A 156 5.94 -7.41 4.85
N ARG A 157 7.09 -7.63 4.21
CA ARG A 157 7.33 -8.77 3.31
C ARG A 157 7.21 -10.12 4.04
N GLU A 158 7.67 -10.16 5.29
CA GLU A 158 7.74 -11.37 6.12
C GLU A 158 6.43 -11.64 6.87
N THR A 159 5.47 -10.72 6.83
CA THR A 159 4.14 -10.93 7.40
C THR A 159 3.44 -12.12 6.73
N PRO A 160 2.79 -13.02 7.52
CA PRO A 160 1.96 -14.09 6.97
C PRO A 160 0.93 -13.56 5.98
N GLY A 161 0.69 -14.30 4.89
CA GLY A 161 -0.26 -13.91 3.84
C GLY A 161 0.36 -13.15 2.66
N CYS A 162 1.53 -12.49 2.82
CA CYS A 162 2.22 -11.87 1.70
C CYS A 162 3.07 -12.89 0.93
N SER A 163 2.53 -13.45 -0.16
CA SER A 163 3.30 -14.37 -1.01
C SER A 163 4.43 -13.66 -1.78
N GLY A 164 5.43 -14.41 -2.26
CA GLY A 164 6.51 -13.83 -3.08
C GLY A 164 6.01 -13.22 -4.38
N LEU A 165 4.99 -13.82 -4.99
CA LEU A 165 4.32 -13.27 -6.16
C LEU A 165 3.58 -11.97 -5.80
N GLU A 166 2.82 -11.97 -4.71
CA GLU A 166 2.07 -10.79 -4.25
C GLU A 166 3.00 -9.61 -3.98
N TRP A 167 4.14 -9.84 -3.32
CA TRP A 167 5.15 -8.81 -3.10
C TRP A 167 5.73 -8.24 -4.41
N GLU A 168 6.06 -9.11 -5.36
CA GLU A 168 6.56 -8.68 -6.68
C GLU A 168 5.50 -7.93 -7.49
N ARG A 169 4.23 -8.27 -7.34
CA ARG A 169 3.12 -7.50 -7.91
C ARG A 169 2.95 -6.15 -7.21
N GLY A 170 3.09 -6.09 -5.89
CA GLY A 170 3.08 -4.83 -5.14
C GLY A 170 4.18 -3.87 -5.60
N ARG A 171 5.37 -4.40 -5.90
CA ARG A 171 6.46 -3.64 -6.54
C ARG A 171 6.07 -3.09 -7.91
N ALA A 172 5.44 -3.94 -8.72
CA ALA A 172 4.97 -3.56 -10.06
C ALA A 172 3.91 -2.45 -9.99
N TRP A 173 2.98 -2.56 -9.05
CA TRP A 173 1.97 -1.53 -8.81
C TRP A 173 2.62 -0.22 -8.37
N ALA A 174 3.51 -0.25 -7.37
CA ALA A 174 4.22 0.94 -6.90
C ALA A 174 5.01 1.61 -8.04
N PHE A 175 5.64 0.82 -8.90
CA PHE A 175 6.31 1.33 -10.10
C PHE A 175 5.34 2.03 -11.04
N ALA A 176 4.22 1.40 -11.36
CA ALA A 176 3.21 1.95 -12.28
C ALA A 176 2.61 3.26 -11.77
N GLN A 177 2.44 3.40 -10.45
CA GLN A 177 2.02 4.65 -9.83
C GLN A 177 3.13 5.72 -9.89
N ALA A 178 4.37 5.35 -9.55
CA ALA A 178 5.47 6.30 -9.35
C ALA A 178 6.13 6.82 -10.63
N ILE A 179 6.18 6.01 -11.71
CA ILE A 179 7.04 6.29 -12.88
C ILE A 179 6.73 7.62 -13.59
N GLY A 180 5.49 8.09 -13.52
CA GLY A 180 5.07 9.35 -14.13
C GLY A 180 5.16 10.56 -13.20
N LEU A 181 5.27 10.36 -11.88
CA LEU A 181 5.09 11.44 -10.89
C LEU A 181 6.13 12.56 -11.05
N VAL A 182 7.39 12.20 -11.30
CA VAL A 182 8.50 13.17 -11.37
C VAL A 182 8.29 14.18 -12.49
N TRP A 183 7.98 13.71 -13.71
CA TRP A 183 7.72 14.59 -14.84
C TRP A 183 6.37 15.31 -14.70
N TYR A 184 5.32 14.57 -14.34
CA TYR A 184 3.96 15.12 -14.28
C TYR A 184 3.85 16.28 -13.27
N TYR A 185 4.55 16.18 -12.13
CA TYR A 185 4.50 17.17 -11.07
C TYR A 185 5.70 18.12 -10.98
N ALA A 186 6.61 18.09 -11.95
CA ALA A 186 7.88 18.85 -11.90
C ALA A 186 7.71 20.35 -11.59
N GLY A 187 6.61 20.97 -12.04
CA GLY A 187 6.31 22.38 -11.83
C GLY A 187 5.10 22.68 -10.95
N SER A 188 4.41 21.67 -10.42
CA SER A 188 3.11 21.85 -9.75
C SER A 188 3.04 21.27 -8.35
N ASN A 189 3.71 20.14 -8.09
CA ASN A 189 3.68 19.49 -6.78
C ASN A 189 5.04 18.81 -6.49
N PRO A 190 6.04 19.56 -5.98
CA PRO A 190 7.38 19.03 -5.71
C PRO A 190 7.37 17.82 -4.78
N SER A 191 6.45 17.82 -3.82
CA SER A 191 6.22 16.74 -2.87
C SER A 191 5.82 15.42 -3.53
N MET A 192 4.90 15.45 -4.50
CA MET A 192 4.52 14.26 -5.28
C MET A 192 5.62 13.83 -6.25
N ALA A 193 6.35 14.77 -6.84
CA ALA A 193 7.52 14.45 -7.65
C ALA A 193 8.57 13.71 -6.82
N GLU A 194 8.81 14.14 -5.58
CA GLU A 194 9.75 13.49 -4.67
C GLU A 194 9.27 12.11 -4.22
N LEU A 195 7.96 11.93 -3.95
CA LEU A 195 7.39 10.61 -3.69
C LEU A 195 7.71 9.61 -4.81
N GLY A 196 7.54 10.05 -6.06
CA GLY A 196 7.90 9.26 -7.24
C GLY A 196 9.38 8.91 -7.26
N ARG A 197 10.25 9.90 -7.05
CA ARG A 197 11.71 9.72 -7.02
C ARG A 197 12.14 8.72 -5.94
N CYS A 198 11.69 8.92 -4.70
CA CYS A 198 11.96 8.02 -3.58
C CYS A 198 11.48 6.58 -3.87
N THR A 199 10.26 6.42 -4.37
CA THR A 199 9.70 5.10 -4.68
C THR A 199 10.52 4.38 -5.76
N LEU A 200 10.88 5.08 -6.84
CA LEU A 200 11.66 4.49 -7.93
C LEU A 200 13.08 4.13 -7.48
N THR A 201 13.71 4.96 -6.66
CA THR A 201 15.01 4.65 -6.03
C THR A 201 14.91 3.38 -5.18
N ARG A 202 13.88 3.24 -4.34
CA ARG A 202 13.66 2.03 -3.53
C ARG A 202 13.45 0.78 -4.38
N LEU A 203 12.76 0.92 -5.51
CA LEU A 203 12.56 -0.19 -6.45
C LEU A 203 13.85 -0.57 -7.20
N LEU A 204 14.79 0.39 -7.31
CA LEU A 204 16.12 0.19 -7.87
C LEU A 204 17.07 -0.55 -6.92
N GLU A 205 16.87 -0.39 -5.61
CA GLU A 205 17.69 -1.02 -4.58
C GLU A 205 17.79 -2.55 -4.81
N PRO A 206 19.02 -3.12 -4.76
CA PRO A 206 19.18 -4.55 -4.81
C PRO A 206 18.50 -5.16 -3.58
N TRP A 207 17.46 -5.93 -3.82
CA TRP A 207 16.80 -6.69 -2.76
C TRP A 207 17.68 -7.87 -2.37
N PRO A 208 17.91 -8.17 -1.09
CA PRO A 208 18.65 -9.36 -0.71
C PRO A 208 17.88 -10.57 -1.25
N ALA A 209 18.47 -11.25 -2.24
CA ALA A 209 17.97 -12.52 -2.75
C ALA A 209 17.99 -13.48 -1.57
N ARG A 210 16.81 -13.74 -0.95
CA ARG A 210 16.60 -14.58 0.25
C ARG A 210 17.78 -14.56 1.22
N MET A 211 17.58 -14.07 2.44
CA MET A 211 18.33 -14.63 3.55
C MET A 211 17.97 -16.12 3.63
N VAL A 212 18.72 -16.95 2.89
CA VAL A 212 18.78 -18.38 3.13
C VAL A 212 19.40 -18.42 4.51
N ILE A 213 18.57 -18.66 5.52
CA ILE A 213 19.05 -19.19 6.78
C ILE A 213 19.64 -20.56 6.38
N THR A 214 20.91 -20.57 5.98
CA THR A 214 21.70 -21.78 6.04
C THR A 214 21.72 -22.15 7.51
N ARG A 215 21.61 -23.45 7.80
CA ARG A 215 21.48 -24.03 9.15
C ARG A 215 22.58 -23.67 10.16
N ASP A 216 23.51 -22.77 9.83
CA ASP A 216 24.75 -22.53 10.54
C ASP A 216 24.76 -21.28 11.44
N VAL A 217 23.63 -20.62 11.66
CA VAL A 217 23.50 -19.63 12.75
C VAL A 217 22.44 -20.08 13.76
N VAL A 218 22.70 -21.23 14.37
CA VAL A 218 22.25 -21.52 15.74
C VAL A 218 23.50 -21.78 16.57
N ARG A 219 24.02 -20.73 17.20
CA ARG A 219 24.93 -20.88 18.34
C ARG A 219 24.53 -19.95 19.47
N PHE A 220 24.03 -20.60 20.52
CA PHE A 220 24.22 -20.30 21.93
C PHE A 220 23.69 -18.95 22.45
N LEU A 221 22.44 -18.98 22.90
CA LEU A 221 22.09 -18.47 24.22
C LEU A 221 21.27 -19.55 24.94
N SER A 222 21.94 -20.63 25.37
CA SER A 222 21.39 -21.53 26.39
C SER A 222 22.40 -21.65 27.52
N GLY A 223 22.10 -20.96 28.60
CA GLY A 223 22.83 -21.03 29.85
C GLY A 223 21.88 -20.95 31.02
N ASP A 224 20.75 -21.68 30.99
CA ASP A 224 20.09 -22.22 32.19
C ASP A 224 18.98 -23.24 31.80
N PRO A 225 19.02 -24.51 32.25
CA PRO A 225 17.97 -25.50 31.94
C PRO A 225 16.71 -25.44 32.83
N GLU A 226 16.65 -24.58 33.85
CA GLU A 226 15.56 -24.61 34.85
C GLU A 226 14.62 -23.39 34.86
N SER A 227 14.76 -22.43 33.94
CA SER A 227 13.77 -21.35 33.81
C SER A 227 12.60 -21.79 32.94
N SER A 228 11.65 -22.49 33.56
CA SER A 228 10.30 -22.67 33.01
C SER A 228 9.57 -21.34 32.99
N ALA A 229 9.54 -20.66 31.84
CA ALA A 229 8.60 -19.59 31.56
C ALA A 229 8.08 -19.73 30.12
N ALA A 230 7.10 -20.61 29.97
CA ALA A 230 6.13 -20.48 28.91
C ALA A 230 5.06 -19.47 29.36
N VAL A 231 4.65 -18.63 28.39
CA VAL A 231 3.47 -17.74 28.36
C VAL A 231 3.60 -16.34 28.97
N ILE A 232 3.08 -15.36 28.20
CA ILE A 232 2.27 -14.15 28.53
C ILE A 232 2.76 -13.01 27.61
N GLY A 233 1.97 -12.27 26.83
CA GLY A 233 0.52 -12.13 26.74
C GLY A 233 0.20 -10.87 25.92
N VAL A 234 -1.02 -10.83 25.39
CA VAL A 234 -1.65 -9.84 24.50
C VAL A 234 -1.54 -8.39 25.00
N LEU A 235 -1.31 -7.45 24.06
CA LEU A 235 -1.86 -6.08 24.07
C LEU A 235 -2.27 -5.78 22.61
N SER A 236 -3.53 -5.93 22.20
CA SER A 236 -4.57 -4.89 22.39
C SER A 236 -4.04 -3.49 22.06
N GLY A 237 -3.98 -3.17 20.75
CA GLY A 237 -4.07 -1.80 20.23
C GLY A 237 -5.46 -1.60 19.59
N PRO A 238 -5.98 -0.35 19.50
CA PRO A 238 -7.33 -0.10 19.03
C PRO A 238 -7.49 -0.55 17.56
N PRO A 239 -8.72 -0.78 17.07
CA PRO A 239 -8.93 -1.03 15.66
C PRO A 239 -8.34 0.13 14.86
N VAL A 240 -7.57 -0.18 13.82
CA VAL A 240 -7.30 0.78 12.73
C VAL A 240 -8.67 1.24 12.27
N SER A 241 -8.99 2.51 12.55
CA SER A 241 -10.32 3.03 12.31
C SER A 241 -10.37 3.42 10.84
N ILE A 242 -11.09 2.65 10.03
CA ILE A 242 -11.46 3.06 8.67
C ILE A 242 -12.53 4.15 8.81
N VAL A 243 -12.11 5.41 8.77
CA VAL A 243 -13.04 6.55 8.79
C VAL A 243 -13.33 6.95 7.34
N ALA A 244 -14.40 6.41 6.77
CA ALA A 244 -14.89 6.83 5.47
C ALA A 244 -15.60 8.18 5.56
N LEU A 245 -14.88 9.28 5.33
CA LEU A 245 -15.49 10.59 5.15
C LEU A 245 -16.03 10.72 3.73
N SER A 246 -17.27 10.28 3.51
CA SER A 246 -18.01 10.60 2.29
C SER A 246 -18.60 12.01 2.42
N GLY A 247 -18.08 12.96 1.65
CA GLY A 247 -18.70 14.27 1.52
C GLY A 247 -19.95 14.19 0.65
N CYS A 248 -21.15 14.18 1.26
CA CYS A 248 -22.33 14.93 0.81
C CYS A 248 -23.54 14.73 1.76
N TRP A 249 -24.04 15.85 2.30
CA TRP A 249 -25.40 16.18 2.78
C TRP A 249 -26.10 15.26 3.80
N GLY A 250 -26.16 15.77 5.04
CA GLY A 250 -27.38 15.91 5.84
C GLY A 250 -28.16 14.64 6.23
N LEU A 251 -27.90 14.13 7.44
CA LEU A 251 -28.89 13.98 8.52
C LEU A 251 -28.22 13.36 9.76
N ARG A 252 -28.78 13.71 10.92
CA ARG A 252 -28.25 13.49 12.27
C ARG A 252 -28.36 12.01 12.69
N THR A 253 -27.25 11.43 13.15
CA THR A 253 -27.03 10.71 14.43
C THR A 253 -25.90 9.67 14.30
N PRO A 254 -25.00 9.52 15.29
CA PRO A 254 -23.97 8.48 15.26
C PRO A 254 -24.55 7.13 15.71
N ILE A 255 -24.41 6.09 14.89
CA ILE A 255 -24.62 4.70 15.29
C ILE A 255 -23.29 4.17 15.82
N THR A 256 -23.16 4.04 17.14
CA THR A 256 -22.12 3.24 17.79
C THR A 256 -22.56 1.78 17.79
N GLN A 257 -21.97 0.95 16.94
CA GLN A 257 -22.17 -0.50 16.99
C GLN A 257 -21.11 -1.11 17.93
N ARG A 258 -21.53 -1.49 19.14
CA ARG A 258 -20.74 -2.28 20.09
C ARG A 258 -21.08 -3.77 19.94
N SER A 259 -20.03 -4.59 20.04
CA SER A 259 -19.97 -6.00 20.48
C SER A 259 -20.65 -7.09 19.62
N ASN A 260 -19.79 -7.96 19.08
CA ASN A 260 -20.09 -9.35 18.74
C ASN A 260 -20.34 -10.16 20.03
N GLN A 261 -21.59 -10.48 20.33
CA GLN A 261 -21.96 -11.70 21.04
C GLN A 261 -23.26 -12.22 20.42
N PHE A 262 -23.15 -13.34 19.69
CA PHE A 262 -24.30 -14.17 19.35
C PHE A 262 -24.46 -15.21 20.46
N THR A 263 -25.51 -15.08 21.27
CA THR A 263 -26.08 -16.18 22.03
C THR A 263 -27.38 -16.60 21.37
N ALA A 264 -27.43 -17.84 20.91
CA ALA A 264 -28.66 -18.47 20.44
C ALA A 264 -29.58 -18.79 21.63
N VAL A 265 -30.87 -18.49 21.49
CA VAL A 265 -31.93 -19.07 22.35
C VAL A 265 -33.10 -19.51 21.44
N PRO A 266 -33.65 -20.72 21.61
CA PRO A 266 -34.63 -21.30 20.70
C PRO A 266 -36.09 -20.93 21.05
N GLY A 267 -36.89 -20.71 20.01
CA GLY A 267 -38.27 -21.22 19.84
C GLY A 267 -39.43 -20.69 20.71
N ALA A 268 -40.33 -19.95 20.03
CA ALA A 268 -41.81 -20.11 20.01
C ALA A 268 -42.63 -19.83 21.30
N PRO A 269 -43.97 -19.58 21.21
CA PRO A 269 -44.87 -19.67 20.06
C PRO A 269 -45.29 -18.35 19.40
#